data_AF-A0A9J6DT85-F1
#
_entry.id   AF-A0A9J6DT85-F1
#
_cell.length_a   1.000
_cell.length_b   1.000
_cell.length_c   1.000
_cell.angle_alpha   90.00
_cell.angle_beta   90.00
_cell.angle_gamma   90.00
#
_symmetry.space_group_name_H-M   'P 1'
#
loop_
_entity.id
_entity.type
_entity.pdbx_description
1 polymer ?
#
loop_
_entity_poly.entity_id
_entity_poly.type
_entity_poly.pdbx_seq_one_letter_code
_entity_poly.pdbx_strand_id
1 'polypeptide(L)'
;MAAFAALAELLSSDESTSSSSSSSSDDEDFEERQALCEAFFRETFSESHRERPKILGFIENVARLYTDEQFRQDLRVSRRVAETLIRGFEGSRHYPCSDRGGSPSKTAEEHILVFLWFAANKACLRDVAGRFGMATATAFRVVERTLEYFLDIAEEVISFPGDLDQLSADFEQVSGVPNTIGCIDGSYISIRCPAKKVRSTYVNRHSYPSLTLQALCDHKKKFLDVTTGHPSKIHDSRIFRTSRLSSKLPHVCCSGKYHVLGDAAYPLRDYLITHSGIMVTLTRGSAPSIITFRQRE
;
A
#
# COMPACT_ATOMS: atom_id res chain seq x y z
N MET A 1 10.42 4.64 27.58
CA MET A 1 9.79 3.95 28.73
C MET A 1 10.44 4.39 30.03
N ALA A 2 11.75 4.23 30.22
CA ALA A 2 12.44 4.71 31.44
C ALA A 2 12.30 6.24 31.68
N ALA A 3 12.47 7.07 30.65
CA ALA A 3 12.32 8.53 30.77
C ALA A 3 10.89 8.99 31.11
N PHE A 4 9.86 8.23 30.70
CA PHE A 4 8.47 8.57 30.99
C PHE A 4 8.07 8.17 32.42
N ALA A 5 8.69 7.10 32.95
CA ALA A 5 8.50 6.66 34.34
C ALA A 5 9.15 7.66 35.32
N ALA A 6 10.35 8.17 35.00
CA ALA A 6 11.02 9.18 35.81
C ALA A 6 10.25 10.51 35.86
N LEU A 7 9.66 10.94 34.74
CA LEU A 7 8.83 12.14 34.69
C LEU A 7 7.53 11.99 35.50
N ALA A 8 6.95 10.78 35.51
CA ALA A 8 5.76 10.47 36.29
C ALA A 8 6.05 10.41 37.80
N GLU A 9 7.22 9.91 38.22
CA GLU A 9 7.66 9.94 39.62
C GLU A 9 7.91 11.37 40.13
N LEU A 10 8.49 12.23 39.29
CA LEU A 10 8.70 13.65 39.62
C LEU A 10 7.37 14.40 39.78
N LEU A 11 6.40 14.16 38.90
CA LEU A 11 5.06 14.75 39.00
C LEU A 11 4.21 14.16 40.15
N SER A 12 4.54 12.95 40.61
CA SER A 12 3.82 12.31 41.74
C SER A 12 4.37 12.70 43.11
N SER A 13 5.53 13.36 43.16
CA SER A 13 6.19 13.74 44.42
C SER A 13 5.63 15.03 45.03
N ASP A 14 4.79 15.78 44.31
CA ASP A 14 4.27 17.09 44.73
C ASP A 14 2.85 17.07 45.32
N GLU A 15 2.20 15.91 45.47
CA GLU A 15 0.86 15.83 46.08
C GLU A 15 0.86 15.69 47.61
N SER A 16 2.00 15.83 48.29
CA SER A 16 2.08 15.70 49.75
C SER A 16 2.70 16.89 50.47
N THR A 17 2.18 18.10 50.25
CA THR A 17 2.22 19.19 51.24
C THR A 17 1.01 20.11 51.09
N SER A 18 0.02 19.96 51.95
CA SER A 18 -1.13 20.87 52.05
C SER A 18 -0.89 22.01 53.05
N SER A 19 -1.31 23.23 52.67
CA SER A 19 -1.50 24.47 53.46
C SER A 19 -0.23 25.17 53.99
N SER A 20 -0.02 26.50 53.95
CA SER A 20 -0.90 27.69 53.81
C SER A 20 -0.07 28.95 53.47
N SER A 21 -0.73 29.88 52.76
CA SER A 21 -0.52 31.36 52.66
C SER A 21 0.74 31.99 52.05
N SER A 22 0.44 33.05 51.27
CA SER A 22 1.21 34.25 50.85
C SER A 22 2.08 34.21 49.57
N SER A 23 1.45 34.69 48.48
CA SER A 23 1.95 35.57 47.40
C SER A 23 3.44 35.97 47.43
N SER A 24 4.20 35.42 46.47
CA SER A 24 5.20 36.05 45.57
C SER A 24 6.38 35.14 45.16
N SER A 25 6.28 33.82 45.34
CA SER A 25 7.39 32.89 45.09
C SER A 25 7.16 31.92 43.91
N ASP A 26 5.98 31.94 43.28
CA ASP A 26 5.61 30.94 42.27
C ASP A 26 6.37 31.08 40.94
N ASP A 27 6.99 32.25 40.67
CA ASP A 27 7.75 32.49 39.44
C ASP A 27 9.18 31.91 39.51
N GLU A 28 9.81 31.90 40.69
CA GLU A 28 11.15 31.31 40.89
C GLU A 28 11.09 29.78 40.77
N ASP A 29 10.04 29.16 41.30
CA ASP A 29 9.80 27.71 41.21
C ASP A 29 9.53 27.23 39.77
N PHE A 30 8.99 28.10 38.91
CA PHE A 30 8.73 27.79 37.50
C PHE A 30 10.01 27.86 36.65
N GLU A 31 10.83 28.89 36.84
CA GLU A 31 12.14 29.00 36.18
C GLU A 31 13.09 27.87 36.60
N GLU A 32 13.08 27.49 37.89
CA GLU A 32 13.92 26.39 38.40
C GLU A 32 13.46 25.03 37.84
N ARG A 33 12.14 24.79 37.74
CA ARG A 33 11.58 23.60 37.07
C ARG A 33 11.87 23.57 35.57
N GLN A 34 11.82 24.70 34.88
CA GLN A 34 12.19 24.79 33.47
C GLN A 34 13.68 24.50 33.29
N ALA A 35 14.54 25.06 34.15
CA ALA A 35 15.98 24.80 34.15
C ALA A 35 16.31 23.33 34.46
N LEU A 36 15.59 22.70 35.39
CA LEU A 36 15.72 21.27 35.69
C LEU A 36 15.23 20.40 34.55
N CYS A 37 14.12 20.74 33.90
CA CYS A 37 13.65 20.05 32.70
C CYS A 37 14.65 20.19 31.55
N GLU A 38 15.18 21.39 31.33
CA GLU A 38 16.21 21.63 30.32
C GLU A 38 17.51 20.91 30.65
N ALA A 39 17.94 20.90 31.91
CA ALA A 39 19.13 20.19 32.36
C ALA A 39 18.95 18.67 32.23
N PHE A 40 17.80 18.14 32.63
CA PHE A 40 17.45 16.73 32.48
C PHE A 40 17.32 16.33 31.01
N PHE A 41 16.71 17.17 30.16
CA PHE A 41 16.71 16.96 28.72
C PHE A 41 18.13 17.01 28.17
N ARG A 42 18.92 17.99 28.59
CA ARG A 42 20.30 18.12 28.15
C ARG A 42 21.10 16.92 28.58
N GLU A 43 20.95 16.38 29.79
CA GLU A 43 21.70 15.24 30.32
C GLU A 43 21.22 13.90 29.73
N THR A 44 19.90 13.69 29.62
CA THR A 44 19.29 12.48 29.06
C THR A 44 19.48 12.39 27.54
N PHE A 45 19.53 13.52 26.85
CA PHE A 45 19.77 13.61 25.40
C PHE A 45 21.18 14.14 25.06
N SER A 46 22.08 14.29 26.05
CA SER A 46 23.52 14.66 25.91
C SER A 46 24.36 13.50 25.44
N GLU A 47 23.86 12.26 25.51
CA GLU A 47 24.47 11.16 24.80
C GLU A 47 24.58 11.57 23.33
N SER A 48 25.82 11.88 22.92
CA SER A 48 26.21 12.27 21.58
C SER A 48 25.36 11.48 20.60
N HIS A 49 24.40 12.13 19.96
CA HIS A 49 23.38 11.48 19.16
C HIS A 49 24.12 10.62 18.14
N ARG A 50 24.25 9.30 18.38
CA ARG A 50 25.18 8.46 17.61
C ARG A 50 24.77 8.57 16.16
N GLU A 51 25.56 9.30 15.37
CA GLU A 51 25.26 9.52 13.97
C GLU A 51 25.30 8.16 13.30
N ARG A 52 24.11 7.68 12.94
CA ARG A 52 24.02 6.42 12.21
C ARG A 52 24.54 6.70 10.81
N PRO A 53 25.57 5.97 10.34
CA PRO A 53 26.04 6.12 8.97
C PRO A 53 24.89 5.83 8.00
N LYS A 54 24.72 6.72 7.03
CA LYS A 54 23.63 6.71 6.05
C LYS A 54 24.23 6.71 4.64
N ILE A 55 23.60 5.99 3.71
CA ILE A 55 23.94 6.12 2.29
C ILE A 55 23.32 7.44 1.83
N LEU A 56 24.15 8.38 1.40
CA LEU A 56 23.71 9.71 0.97
C LEU A 56 23.63 9.78 -0.55
N GLY A 57 22.65 10.53 -1.04
CA GLY A 57 22.53 10.87 -2.46
C GLY A 57 22.14 9.71 -3.38
N PHE A 58 21.43 8.68 -2.88
CA PHE A 58 21.01 7.55 -3.74
C PHE A 58 20.11 8.01 -4.90
N ILE A 59 19.22 8.97 -4.67
CA ILE A 59 18.31 9.44 -5.73
C ILE A 59 19.11 10.20 -6.79
N GLU A 60 19.92 11.16 -6.35
CA GLU A 60 20.68 12.05 -7.22
C GLU A 60 21.79 11.31 -7.97
N ASN A 61 22.54 10.45 -7.27
CA ASN A 61 23.73 9.80 -7.81
C ASN A 61 23.44 8.43 -8.43
N VAL A 62 22.24 7.87 -8.26
CA VAL A 62 21.90 6.53 -8.78
C VAL A 62 20.56 6.54 -9.49
N ALA A 63 19.44 6.78 -8.79
CA ALA A 63 18.10 6.60 -9.35
C ALA A 63 17.82 7.53 -10.56
N ARG A 64 18.31 8.76 -10.52
CA ARG A 64 18.20 9.72 -11.63
C ARG A 64 19.08 9.35 -12.83
N LEU A 65 20.19 8.66 -12.61
CA LEU A 65 21.12 8.25 -13.66
C LEU A 65 20.74 6.92 -14.33
N TYR A 66 19.76 6.19 -13.79
CA TYR A 66 19.25 4.97 -14.42
C TYR A 66 18.70 5.22 -15.82
N THR A 67 19.00 4.30 -16.73
CA THR A 67 18.27 4.21 -17.99
C THR A 67 16.80 3.86 -17.73
N ASP A 68 15.91 4.14 -18.68
CA ASP A 68 14.48 3.85 -18.50
C ASP A 68 14.20 2.36 -18.26
N GLU A 69 15.00 1.47 -18.85
CA GLU A 69 14.89 0.03 -18.63
C GLU A 69 15.32 -0.35 -17.21
N GLN A 70 16.45 0.16 -16.74
CA GLN A 70 16.92 -0.06 -15.36
C GLN A 70 15.92 0.48 -14.34
N PHE A 71 15.40 1.69 -14.57
CA PHE A 71 14.40 2.31 -13.73
C PHE A 71 13.14 1.44 -13.65
N ARG A 72 12.65 0.94 -14.79
CA ARG A 72 11.49 0.05 -14.86
C ARG A 72 11.76 -1.29 -14.20
N GLN A 73 12.95 -1.83 -14.32
CA GLN A 73 13.33 -3.09 -13.68
C GLN A 73 13.31 -2.98 -12.15
N ASP A 74 13.90 -1.92 -11.60
CA ASP A 74 14.08 -1.72 -10.16
C ASP A 74 12.80 -1.21 -9.47
N LEU A 75 12.06 -0.30 -10.10
CA LEU A 75 10.88 0.36 -9.53
C LEU A 75 9.55 -0.16 -10.08
N ARG A 76 9.58 -1.07 -11.05
CA ARG A 76 8.42 -1.74 -11.68
C ARG A 76 7.44 -0.82 -12.41
N VAL A 77 7.79 0.45 -12.56
CA VAL A 77 7.01 1.46 -13.30
C VAL A 77 7.92 2.23 -14.25
N SER A 78 7.37 2.80 -15.33
CA SER A 78 8.17 3.68 -16.20
C SER A 78 8.45 5.01 -15.51
N ARG A 79 9.54 5.66 -15.90
CA ARG A 79 9.95 6.99 -15.38
C ARG A 79 8.83 8.03 -15.50
N ARG A 80 8.19 8.11 -16.67
CA ARG A 80 7.03 8.99 -16.93
C ARG A 80 5.86 8.76 -15.96
N VAL A 81 5.59 7.50 -15.60
CA VAL A 81 4.52 7.19 -14.63
C VAL A 81 4.95 7.63 -13.24
N ALA A 82 6.18 7.34 -12.83
CA ALA A 82 6.72 7.81 -11.55
C ALA A 82 6.65 9.34 -11.42
N GLU A 83 7.04 10.10 -12.45
CA GLU A 83 6.94 11.57 -12.48
C GLU A 83 5.51 12.08 -12.33
N THR A 84 4.55 11.40 -12.98
CA THR A 84 3.12 11.73 -12.83
C THR A 84 2.65 11.50 -11.39
N LEU A 85 3.06 10.38 -10.78
CA LEU A 85 2.74 10.08 -9.38
C LEU A 85 3.40 11.07 -8.41
N ILE A 86 4.62 11.52 -8.70
CA ILE A 86 5.33 12.52 -7.89
C ILE A 86 4.57 13.84 -7.88
N ARG A 87 4.20 14.36 -9.06
CA ARG A 87 3.42 15.60 -9.18
C ARG A 87 2.05 15.47 -8.51
N GLY A 88 1.38 14.33 -8.71
CA GLY A 88 0.08 14.06 -8.08
C GLY A 88 0.16 13.98 -6.55
N PHE A 89 1.22 13.36 -6.01
CA PHE A 89 1.45 13.28 -4.58
C PHE A 89 1.79 14.64 -3.98
N GLU A 90 2.63 15.44 -4.64
CA GLU A 90 2.99 16.80 -4.22
C GLU A 90 1.76 17.71 -4.05
N GLY A 91 0.78 17.59 -4.94
CA GLY A 91 -0.50 18.31 -4.84
C GLY A 91 -1.52 17.69 -3.87
N SER A 92 -1.21 16.56 -3.25
CA SER A 92 -2.16 15.85 -2.37
C SER A 92 -2.10 16.34 -0.92
N ARG A 93 -3.19 16.12 -0.18
CA ARG A 93 -3.26 16.37 1.27
C ARG A 93 -2.28 15.53 2.10
N HIS A 94 -1.73 14.47 1.53
CA HIS A 94 -0.82 13.53 2.20
C HIS A 94 0.63 14.01 2.18
N TYR A 95 0.95 14.96 1.31
CA TYR A 95 2.27 15.57 1.28
C TYR A 95 2.47 16.43 2.53
N PRO A 96 3.52 16.19 3.33
CA PRO A 96 3.73 16.91 4.59
C PRO A 96 4.06 18.38 4.33
N CYS A 97 3.07 19.25 4.55
CA CYS A 97 3.22 20.70 4.51
C CYS A 97 3.51 21.24 5.92
N SER A 98 4.71 20.99 6.46
CA SER A 98 5.16 21.71 7.67
C SER A 98 6.64 21.48 7.99
N ASP A 99 7.39 22.59 8.08
CA ASP A 99 8.72 22.64 8.68
C ASP A 99 8.61 22.72 10.21
N ARG A 100 8.24 21.61 10.86
CA ARG A 100 8.20 21.52 12.33
C ARG A 100 9.59 21.30 12.95
N GLY A 101 10.57 22.11 12.54
CA GLY A 101 11.96 22.02 13.02
C GLY A 101 12.64 20.66 12.78
N GLY A 102 13.96 20.60 12.97
CA GLY A 102 14.74 19.37 12.78
C GLY A 102 15.22 19.14 11.35
N SER A 103 15.28 17.87 10.92
CA SER A 103 15.76 17.51 9.57
C SER A 103 14.81 18.01 8.47
N PRO A 104 15.34 18.39 7.28
CA PRO A 104 14.50 18.86 6.18
C PRO A 104 13.43 17.83 5.81
N SER A 105 12.24 18.34 5.48
CA SER A 105 11.15 17.49 5.00
C SER A 105 11.56 16.72 3.76
N LYS A 106 11.03 15.51 3.63
CA LYS A 106 11.32 14.63 2.50
C LYS A 106 10.54 15.08 1.28
N THR A 107 11.21 15.15 0.12
CA THR A 107 10.61 15.60 -1.13
C THR A 107 9.52 14.63 -1.60
N ALA A 108 8.63 15.08 -2.49
CA ALA A 108 7.62 14.20 -3.10
C ALA A 108 8.28 13.06 -3.89
N GLU A 109 9.41 13.33 -4.55
CA GLU A 109 10.22 12.32 -5.25
C GLU A 109 10.76 11.26 -4.26
N GLU A 110 11.33 11.68 -3.13
CA GLU A 110 11.77 10.74 -2.08
C GLU A 110 10.62 9.85 -1.62
N HIS A 111 9.41 10.40 -1.43
CA HIS A 111 8.28 9.62 -0.96
C HIS A 111 7.87 8.52 -1.94
N ILE A 112 7.66 8.89 -3.21
CA ILE A 112 7.24 7.95 -4.25
C ILE A 112 8.32 6.90 -4.50
N LEU A 113 9.60 7.29 -4.63
CA LEU A 113 10.67 6.34 -4.94
C LEU A 113 10.92 5.36 -3.79
N VAL A 114 10.83 5.81 -2.53
CA VAL A 114 10.94 4.93 -1.35
C VAL A 114 9.82 3.89 -1.35
N PHE A 115 8.58 4.32 -1.57
CA PHE A 115 7.44 3.41 -1.62
C PHE A 115 7.57 2.40 -2.75
N LEU A 116 7.87 2.87 -3.97
CA LEU A 116 8.02 2.00 -5.14
C LEU A 116 9.13 0.99 -4.93
N TRP A 117 10.28 1.40 -4.39
CA TRP A 117 11.38 0.49 -4.08
C TRP A 117 10.97 -0.57 -3.05
N PHE A 118 10.29 -0.16 -1.98
CA PHE A 118 9.78 -1.05 -0.95
C PHE A 118 8.81 -2.09 -1.53
N ALA A 119 7.84 -1.66 -2.34
CA ALA A 119 6.84 -2.53 -2.97
C ALA A 119 7.44 -3.47 -4.02
N ALA A 120 8.40 -2.99 -4.82
CA ALA A 120 9.00 -3.72 -5.93
C ALA A 120 9.97 -4.84 -5.51
N ASN A 121 10.80 -4.58 -4.49
CA ASN A 121 12.00 -5.40 -4.23
C ASN A 121 11.86 -6.38 -3.06
N LYS A 122 10.67 -6.46 -2.43
CA LYS A 122 10.44 -7.29 -1.22
C LYS A 122 11.50 -7.04 -0.12
N ALA A 123 12.03 -5.81 -0.06
CA ALA A 123 13.05 -5.41 0.89
C ALA A 123 12.44 -5.08 2.25
N CYS A 124 13.18 -5.27 3.34
CA CYS A 124 12.71 -4.81 4.64
C CYS A 124 12.87 -3.29 4.77
N LEU A 125 12.02 -2.65 5.57
CA LEU A 125 12.05 -1.18 5.77
C LEU A 125 13.42 -0.66 6.24
N ARG A 126 14.20 -1.48 6.95
CA ARG A 126 15.55 -1.13 7.39
C ARG A 126 16.50 -0.93 6.20
N ASP A 127 16.45 -1.83 5.23
CA ASP A 127 17.32 -1.78 4.05
C ASP A 127 16.93 -0.61 3.14
N VAL A 128 15.62 -0.39 2.99
CA VAL A 128 15.09 0.77 2.24
C VAL A 128 15.53 2.07 2.92
N ALA A 129 15.34 2.18 4.23
CA ALA A 129 15.74 3.36 4.98
C ALA A 129 17.25 3.63 4.87
N GLY A 130 18.07 2.58 4.98
CA GLY A 130 19.52 2.69 4.80
C GLY A 130 19.92 3.18 3.42
N ARG A 131 19.29 2.65 2.36
CA ARG A 131 19.55 3.01 0.96
C ARG A 131 19.17 4.45 0.63
N PHE A 132 18.05 4.94 1.15
CA PHE A 132 17.61 6.32 0.95
C PHE A 132 18.10 7.29 2.04
N GLY A 133 19.10 6.89 2.83
CA GLY A 133 19.74 7.78 3.81
C GLY A 133 18.81 8.33 4.88
N MET A 134 17.80 7.56 5.32
CA MET A 134 16.81 8.00 6.30
C MET A 134 16.69 7.06 7.50
N ALA A 135 16.09 7.55 8.59
CA ALA A 135 15.78 6.69 9.73
C ALA A 135 14.64 5.72 9.37
N THR A 136 14.64 4.52 9.95
CA THR A 136 13.60 3.52 9.69
C THR A 136 12.19 4.02 10.04
N ALA A 137 12.06 4.82 11.11
CA ALA A 137 10.79 5.46 11.47
C ALA A 137 10.32 6.47 10.41
N THR A 138 11.25 7.23 9.80
CA THR A 138 10.95 8.14 8.70
C THR A 138 10.50 7.37 7.46
N ALA A 139 11.22 6.32 7.07
CA ALA A 139 10.83 5.47 5.94
C ALA A 139 9.44 4.86 6.12
N PHE A 140 9.10 4.41 7.33
CA PHE A 140 7.77 3.91 7.64
C PHE A 140 6.69 4.97 7.40
N ARG A 141 6.85 6.18 7.95
CA ARG A 141 5.90 7.30 7.76
C ARG A 141 5.76 7.72 6.29
N VAL A 142 6.88 7.70 5.55
CA VAL A 142 6.90 7.96 4.12
C VAL A 142 6.05 6.93 3.37
N VAL A 143 6.29 5.63 3.61
CA VAL A 143 5.54 4.54 2.99
C VAL A 143 4.05 4.62 3.31
N GLU A 144 3.70 4.92 4.56
CA GLU A 144 2.31 5.06 5.02
C GLU A 144 1.57 6.20 4.29
N ARG A 145 2.16 7.40 4.24
CA ARG A 145 1.56 8.55 3.51
C ARG A 145 1.39 8.28 2.02
N THR A 146 2.39 7.67 1.39
CA THR A 146 2.29 7.33 -0.04
C THR A 146 1.25 6.25 -0.28
N LEU A 147 1.10 5.29 0.63
CA LEU A 147 0.05 4.28 0.56
C LEU A 147 -1.35 4.92 0.66
N GLU A 148 -1.56 5.83 1.61
CA GLU A 148 -2.83 6.55 1.76
C GLU A 148 -3.18 7.35 0.50
N TYR A 149 -2.21 8.03 -0.09
CA TYR A 149 -2.39 8.69 -1.39
C TYR A 149 -2.80 7.71 -2.50
N PHE A 150 -2.14 6.55 -2.60
CA PHE A 150 -2.49 5.54 -3.59
C PHE A 150 -3.87 4.95 -3.39
N LEU A 151 -4.33 4.83 -2.14
CA LEU A 151 -5.69 4.40 -1.83
C LEU A 151 -6.73 5.45 -2.24
N ASP A 152 -6.44 6.74 -2.06
CA ASP A 152 -7.33 7.84 -2.49
C ASP A 152 -7.54 7.87 -4.01
N ILE A 153 -6.48 7.67 -4.80
CA ILE A 153 -6.57 7.66 -6.28
C ILE A 153 -6.99 6.30 -6.86
N ALA A 154 -7.04 5.24 -6.04
CA ALA A 154 -7.27 3.88 -6.54
C ALA A 154 -8.62 3.73 -7.24
N GLU A 155 -9.68 4.33 -6.69
CA GLU A 155 -11.04 4.24 -7.28
C GLU A 155 -11.17 4.99 -8.61
N GLU A 156 -10.36 6.04 -8.82
CA GLU A 156 -10.30 6.76 -10.10
C GLU A 156 -9.55 5.95 -11.16
N VAL A 157 -8.40 5.39 -10.78
CA VAL A 157 -7.49 4.67 -11.68
C VAL A 157 -7.98 3.25 -12.01
N ILE A 158 -8.55 2.54 -11.03
CA ILE A 158 -9.06 1.17 -11.17
C ILE A 158 -10.58 1.26 -11.33
N SER A 159 -10.98 1.56 -12.56
CA SER A 159 -12.37 1.75 -12.92
C SER A 159 -12.66 1.21 -14.32
N PHE A 160 -13.94 0.98 -14.61
CA PHE A 160 -14.37 0.65 -15.97
C PHE A 160 -14.24 1.88 -16.86
N PRO A 161 -13.76 1.73 -18.11
CA PRO A 161 -13.78 2.84 -19.05
C PRO A 161 -15.22 3.24 -19.38
N GLY A 162 -15.40 4.50 -19.80
CA GLY A 162 -16.72 5.00 -20.19
C GLY A 162 -17.26 4.36 -21.48
N ASP A 163 -16.38 3.95 -22.39
CA ASP A 163 -16.73 3.30 -23.65
C ASP A 163 -16.61 1.77 -23.54
N LEU A 164 -17.70 1.13 -23.15
CA LEU A 164 -17.78 -0.33 -23.02
C LEU A 164 -17.93 -1.03 -24.38
N ASP A 165 -18.45 -0.34 -25.40
CA ASP A 165 -18.61 -0.89 -26.75
C ASP A 165 -17.22 -1.14 -27.34
N GLN A 166 -16.33 -0.14 -27.30
CA GLN A 166 -14.95 -0.28 -27.73
C GLN A 166 -14.19 -1.32 -26.90
N LEU A 167 -14.36 -1.31 -25.57
CA LEU A 167 -13.74 -2.30 -24.70
C LEU A 167 -14.14 -3.72 -25.10
N SER A 168 -15.42 -3.94 -25.41
CA SER A 168 -15.93 -5.25 -25.80
C SER A 168 -15.41 -5.73 -27.15
N ALA A 169 -15.34 -4.82 -28.14
CA ALA A 169 -14.79 -5.11 -29.45
C ALA A 169 -13.30 -5.46 -29.38
N ASP A 170 -12.52 -4.71 -28.59
CA ASP A 170 -11.10 -5.00 -28.37
C ASP A 170 -10.90 -6.33 -27.63
N PHE A 171 -11.78 -6.65 -26.68
CA PHE A 171 -11.69 -7.90 -25.94
C PHE A 171 -12.04 -9.11 -26.81
N GLU A 172 -13.08 -9.00 -27.65
CA GLU A 172 -13.50 -10.05 -28.59
C GLU A 172 -12.36 -10.43 -29.55
N GLN A 173 -11.54 -9.46 -29.99
CA GLN A 173 -10.35 -9.75 -30.81
C GLN A 173 -9.33 -10.65 -30.10
N VAL A 174 -9.29 -10.63 -28.77
CA VAL A 174 -8.34 -11.41 -27.95
C VAL A 174 -8.95 -12.71 -27.45
N SER A 175 -10.21 -12.70 -27.02
CA SER A 175 -10.89 -13.85 -26.42
C SER A 175 -11.65 -14.70 -27.43
N GLY A 176 -12.07 -14.13 -28.56
CA GLY A 176 -13.02 -14.73 -29.50
C GLY A 176 -14.46 -14.81 -28.98
N VAL A 177 -14.74 -14.21 -27.81
CA VAL A 177 -16.07 -14.22 -27.18
C VAL A 177 -16.71 -12.84 -27.32
N PRO A 178 -17.84 -12.71 -28.02
CA PRO A 178 -18.48 -11.43 -28.26
C PRO A 178 -19.00 -10.81 -26.96
N ASN A 179 -19.09 -9.48 -26.91
CA ASN A 179 -19.62 -8.72 -25.77
C ASN A 179 -18.90 -8.95 -24.42
N THR A 180 -17.69 -9.49 -24.42
CA THR A 180 -16.88 -9.65 -23.20
C THR A 180 -16.23 -8.32 -22.82
N ILE A 181 -16.35 -7.87 -21.58
CA ILE A 181 -15.71 -6.62 -21.10
C ILE A 181 -14.58 -6.85 -20.09
N GLY A 182 -14.31 -8.11 -19.72
CA GLY A 182 -13.23 -8.41 -18.79
C GLY A 182 -13.13 -9.88 -18.40
N CYS A 183 -12.05 -10.22 -17.71
CA CYS A 183 -11.83 -11.52 -17.11
C CYS A 183 -11.61 -11.40 -15.60
N ILE A 184 -12.34 -12.19 -14.83
CA ILE A 184 -12.24 -12.26 -13.37
C ILE A 184 -11.53 -13.55 -12.95
N ASP A 185 -10.61 -13.42 -12.00
CA ASP A 185 -9.92 -14.56 -11.42
C ASP A 185 -9.38 -14.24 -10.02
N GLY A 186 -9.06 -15.29 -9.26
CA GLY A 186 -8.50 -15.26 -7.92
C GLY A 186 -7.01 -15.62 -7.89
N SER A 187 -6.23 -14.86 -7.14
CA SER A 187 -4.82 -15.14 -6.85
C SER A 187 -4.55 -15.02 -5.35
N TYR A 188 -3.33 -15.36 -4.91
CA TYR A 188 -2.97 -15.38 -3.49
C TYR A 188 -1.75 -14.51 -3.18
N ILE A 189 -1.92 -13.59 -2.22
CA ILE A 189 -0.85 -12.77 -1.65
C ILE A 189 -0.35 -13.49 -0.39
N SER A 190 0.86 -14.03 -0.45
CA SER A 190 1.52 -14.66 0.70
C SER A 190 1.69 -13.64 1.82
N ILE A 191 1.32 -14.03 3.03
CA ILE A 191 1.47 -13.19 4.23
C ILE A 191 2.12 -13.97 5.37
N ARG A 192 2.68 -13.24 6.33
CA ARG A 192 2.87 -13.80 7.67
C ARG A 192 1.50 -13.93 8.33
N CYS A 193 1.24 -15.04 8.99
CA CYS A 193 -0.03 -15.23 9.68
C CYS A 193 -0.24 -14.10 10.71
N PRO A 194 -1.40 -13.44 10.74
CA PRO A 194 -1.66 -12.39 11.72
C PRO A 194 -1.51 -12.91 13.15
N ALA A 195 -0.93 -12.09 14.03
CA ALA A 195 -0.83 -12.42 15.45
C ALA A 195 -2.23 -12.66 16.04
N LYS A 196 -2.37 -13.67 16.91
CA LYS A 196 -3.63 -14.03 17.59
C LYS A 196 -4.76 -14.50 16.64
N LYS A 197 -4.45 -14.90 15.40
CA LYS A 197 -5.40 -15.58 14.50
C LYS A 197 -5.01 -17.04 14.29
N VAL A 198 -6.02 -17.88 14.04
CA VAL A 198 -5.80 -19.31 13.78
C VAL A 198 -5.14 -19.47 12.41
N ARG A 199 -3.92 -20.02 12.37
CA ARG A 199 -3.17 -20.21 11.11
C ARG A 199 -3.98 -20.96 10.05
N SER A 200 -4.71 -22.00 10.44
CA SER A 200 -5.46 -22.87 9.53
C SER A 200 -6.59 -22.16 8.76
N THR A 201 -6.99 -20.94 9.13
CA THR A 201 -7.97 -20.15 8.36
C THR A 201 -7.32 -19.38 7.21
N TYR A 202 -6.00 -19.15 7.25
CA TYR A 202 -5.25 -18.43 6.23
C TYR A 202 -4.44 -19.36 5.32
N VAL A 203 -4.30 -20.64 5.66
CA VAL A 203 -3.56 -21.60 4.82
C VAL A 203 -4.37 -21.92 3.56
N ASN A 204 -3.76 -21.73 2.39
CA ASN A 204 -4.32 -22.14 1.11
C ASN A 204 -4.04 -23.62 0.79
N ARG A 205 -4.50 -24.09 -0.39
CA ARG A 205 -4.24 -25.44 -0.92
C ARG A 205 -2.75 -25.78 -1.11
N HIS A 206 -1.88 -24.77 -1.11
CA HIS A 206 -0.42 -24.90 -1.23
C HIS A 206 0.28 -24.85 0.15
N SER A 207 -0.46 -25.00 1.24
CA SER A 207 0.08 -25.10 2.61
C SER A 207 0.81 -23.86 3.16
N TYR A 208 0.59 -22.68 2.58
CA TYR A 208 1.11 -21.42 3.12
C TYR A 208 0.01 -20.40 3.46
N PRO A 209 0.20 -19.53 4.48
CA PRO A 209 -0.73 -18.47 4.79
C PRO A 209 -0.79 -17.40 3.69
N SER A 210 -1.99 -17.06 3.24
CA SER A 210 -2.20 -16.02 2.23
C SER A 210 -3.54 -15.29 2.39
N LEU A 211 -3.61 -14.12 1.76
CA LEU A 211 -4.85 -13.41 1.48
C LEU A 211 -5.24 -13.65 0.02
N THR A 212 -6.53 -13.76 -0.25
CA THR A 212 -7.02 -13.79 -1.63
C THR A 212 -7.00 -12.39 -2.23
N LEU A 213 -6.57 -12.31 -3.48
CA LEU A 213 -6.68 -11.19 -4.39
C LEU A 213 -7.63 -11.62 -5.50
N GLN A 214 -8.84 -11.07 -5.54
CA GLN A 214 -9.73 -11.19 -6.69
C GLN A 214 -9.55 -9.96 -7.56
N ALA A 215 -9.36 -10.16 -8.85
CA ALA A 215 -9.18 -9.05 -9.78
C ALA A 215 -9.97 -9.28 -11.07
N LEU A 216 -10.58 -8.22 -11.57
CA LEU A 216 -11.16 -8.14 -12.90
C LEU A 216 -10.20 -7.34 -13.80
N CYS A 217 -9.84 -7.89 -14.95
CA CYS A 217 -8.89 -7.26 -15.87
C CYS A 217 -9.47 -7.08 -17.28
N ASP A 218 -9.03 -6.03 -17.98
CA ASP A 218 -9.30 -5.80 -19.40
C ASP A 218 -8.35 -6.62 -20.32
N HIS A 219 -8.53 -6.46 -21.64
CA HIS A 219 -7.72 -7.12 -22.66
C HIS A 219 -6.24 -6.67 -22.64
N LYS A 220 -5.93 -5.49 -22.08
CA LYS A 220 -4.57 -4.97 -21.87
C LYS A 220 -3.99 -5.35 -20.50
N LYS A 221 -4.69 -6.20 -19.73
CA LYS A 221 -4.32 -6.65 -18.38
C LYS A 221 -4.30 -5.51 -17.36
N LYS A 222 -5.08 -4.46 -17.58
CA LYS A 222 -5.33 -3.40 -16.60
C LYS A 222 -6.45 -3.86 -15.67
N PHE A 223 -6.28 -3.57 -14.38
CA PHE A 223 -7.33 -3.82 -13.40
C PHE A 223 -8.52 -2.88 -13.62
N LEU A 224 -9.71 -3.45 -13.71
CA LEU A 224 -11.00 -2.74 -13.74
C LEU A 224 -11.69 -2.77 -12.37
N ASP A 225 -11.39 -3.79 -11.57
CA ASP A 225 -11.81 -3.93 -10.17
C ASP A 225 -10.83 -4.84 -9.42
N VAL A 226 -10.60 -4.55 -8.14
CA VAL A 226 -9.75 -5.35 -7.26
C VAL A 226 -10.38 -5.49 -5.89
N THR A 227 -10.47 -6.72 -5.39
CA THR A 227 -10.91 -7.03 -4.03
C THR A 227 -9.86 -7.89 -3.32
N THR A 228 -9.46 -7.51 -2.10
CA THR A 228 -8.45 -8.23 -1.31
C THR A 228 -8.79 -8.23 0.18
N GLY A 229 -8.06 -9.01 0.98
CA GLY A 229 -8.17 -9.03 2.45
C GLY A 229 -8.89 -10.25 3.02
N HIS A 230 -9.50 -11.08 2.17
CA HIS A 230 -10.08 -12.35 2.60
C HIS A 230 -9.01 -13.42 2.85
N PRO A 231 -9.14 -14.26 3.87
CA PRO A 231 -8.27 -15.44 4.02
C PRO A 231 -8.39 -16.38 2.82
N SER A 232 -7.26 -16.91 2.35
CA SER A 232 -7.19 -17.74 1.13
C SER A 232 -7.89 -19.10 1.19
N LYS A 233 -8.46 -19.47 2.35
CA LYS A 233 -9.29 -20.67 2.50
C LYS A 233 -10.71 -20.47 1.97
N ILE A 234 -11.12 -19.21 1.78
CA ILE A 234 -12.45 -18.88 1.28
C ILE A 234 -12.48 -19.10 -0.24
N HIS A 235 -13.50 -19.83 -0.73
CA HIS A 235 -13.71 -20.06 -2.16
C HIS A 235 -14.01 -18.77 -2.93
N ASP A 236 -13.56 -18.70 -4.19
CA ASP A 236 -13.69 -17.52 -5.05
C ASP A 236 -15.14 -17.10 -5.29
N SER A 237 -16.06 -18.06 -5.44
CA SER A 237 -17.52 -17.77 -5.49
C SER A 237 -18.04 -17.02 -4.26
N ARG A 238 -17.53 -17.34 -3.06
CA ARG A 238 -17.93 -16.64 -1.84
C ARG A 238 -17.33 -15.25 -1.79
N ILE A 239 -16.07 -15.10 -2.20
CA ILE A 239 -15.39 -13.80 -2.28
C ILE A 239 -16.10 -12.89 -3.27
N PHE A 240 -16.46 -13.41 -4.45
CA PHE A 240 -17.24 -12.70 -5.44
C PHE A 240 -18.54 -12.18 -4.84
N ARG A 241 -19.33 -13.06 -4.20
CA ARG A 241 -20.62 -12.68 -3.60
C ARG A 241 -20.50 -11.60 -2.50
N THR A 242 -19.36 -11.55 -1.79
CA THR A 242 -19.11 -10.53 -0.77
C THR A 242 -18.43 -9.26 -1.29
N SER A 243 -17.92 -9.29 -2.52
CA SER A 243 -17.24 -8.15 -3.15
C SER A 243 -18.24 -7.06 -3.57
N ARG A 244 -17.77 -5.81 -3.63
CA ARG A 244 -18.52 -4.71 -4.25
C ARG A 244 -18.80 -4.98 -5.74
N LEU A 245 -17.93 -5.78 -6.38
CA LEU A 245 -18.07 -6.15 -7.78
C LEU A 245 -19.37 -6.90 -8.05
N SER A 246 -19.80 -7.81 -7.16
CA SER A 246 -21.01 -8.61 -7.37
C SER A 246 -22.29 -7.78 -7.45
N SER A 247 -22.37 -6.63 -6.77
CA SER A 247 -23.52 -5.72 -6.91
C SER A 247 -23.34 -4.73 -8.06
N LYS A 248 -22.10 -4.37 -8.41
CA LYS A 248 -21.78 -3.44 -9.50
C LYS A 248 -21.94 -4.07 -10.89
N LEU A 249 -21.54 -5.32 -11.07
CA LEU A 249 -21.45 -5.98 -12.38
C LEU A 249 -22.78 -6.04 -13.16
N PRO A 250 -23.95 -6.34 -12.55
CA PRO A 250 -25.22 -6.35 -13.26
C PRO A 250 -25.56 -5.02 -13.95
N HIS A 251 -25.22 -3.90 -13.29
CA HIS A 251 -25.45 -2.56 -13.83
C HIS A 251 -24.47 -2.21 -14.95
N VAL A 252 -23.18 -2.51 -14.74
CA VAL A 252 -22.13 -2.28 -15.75
C VAL A 252 -22.36 -3.12 -16.99
N CYS A 253 -22.85 -4.35 -16.83
CA CYS A 253 -23.15 -5.26 -17.94
C CYS A 253 -24.47 -4.94 -18.66
N CYS A 254 -25.10 -3.80 -18.35
CA CYS A 254 -26.33 -3.30 -18.96
C CYS A 254 -27.42 -4.38 -19.06
N SER A 255 -27.64 -5.13 -17.98
CA SER A 255 -28.68 -6.18 -17.91
C SER A 255 -28.58 -7.25 -19.02
N GLY A 256 -27.36 -7.66 -19.37
CA GLY A 256 -27.10 -8.79 -20.28
C GLY A 256 -26.58 -8.40 -21.67
N LYS A 257 -26.34 -7.10 -21.92
CA LYS A 257 -25.61 -6.68 -23.14
C LYS A 257 -24.16 -7.19 -23.11
N TYR A 258 -23.50 -7.05 -21.96
CA TYR A 258 -22.11 -7.46 -21.77
C TYR A 258 -21.98 -8.55 -20.72
N HIS A 259 -20.81 -9.18 -20.69
CA HIS A 259 -20.46 -10.13 -19.64
C HIS A 259 -18.96 -10.11 -19.35
N VAL A 260 -18.59 -10.68 -18.20
CA VAL A 260 -17.20 -11.00 -17.88
C VAL A 260 -17.00 -12.51 -17.90
N LEU A 261 -15.78 -12.94 -18.21
CA LEU A 261 -15.40 -14.35 -18.19
C LEU A 261 -14.75 -14.69 -16.85
N GLY A 262 -15.14 -15.81 -16.25
CA GLY A 262 -14.52 -16.33 -15.03
C GLY A 262 -14.15 -17.80 -15.17
N ASP A 263 -13.28 -18.28 -14.27
CA ASP A 263 -12.99 -19.70 -14.17
C ASP A 263 -14.20 -20.50 -13.60
N ALA A 264 -14.08 -21.82 -13.55
CA ALA A 264 -15.14 -22.70 -13.06
C ALA A 264 -15.42 -22.55 -11.54
N ALA A 265 -14.59 -21.83 -10.78
CA ALA A 265 -14.82 -21.59 -9.35
C ALA A 265 -15.85 -20.48 -9.10
N TYR A 266 -16.22 -19.71 -10.13
CA TYR A 266 -17.24 -18.67 -10.07
C TYR A 266 -18.65 -19.19 -10.47
N PRO A 267 -19.72 -18.59 -9.92
CA PRO A 267 -21.09 -18.97 -10.29
C PRO A 267 -21.46 -18.44 -11.67
N LEU A 268 -22.11 -19.27 -12.49
CA LEU A 268 -22.70 -18.83 -13.76
C LEU A 268 -23.84 -17.82 -13.51
N ARG A 269 -23.80 -16.69 -14.23
CA ARG A 269 -24.78 -15.60 -14.20
C ARG A 269 -24.91 -14.97 -15.60
N ASP A 270 -25.97 -14.22 -15.83
CA ASP A 270 -26.19 -13.50 -17.10
C ASP A 270 -25.06 -12.52 -17.47
N TYR A 271 -24.34 -12.04 -16.45
CA TYR A 271 -23.24 -11.09 -16.57
C TYR A 271 -21.86 -11.72 -16.26
N LEU A 272 -21.81 -13.01 -15.90
CA LEU A 272 -20.59 -13.74 -15.56
C LEU A 272 -20.64 -15.14 -16.17
N ILE A 273 -19.93 -15.30 -17.29
CA ILE A 273 -19.86 -16.57 -18.01
C ILE A 273 -18.70 -17.38 -17.46
N THR A 274 -19.02 -18.60 -17.03
CA THR A 274 -18.03 -19.59 -16.62
C THR A 274 -18.20 -20.82 -17.50
N HIS A 275 -17.10 -21.33 -18.06
CA HIS A 275 -17.13 -22.50 -18.91
C HIS A 275 -16.04 -23.48 -18.48
N SER A 276 -16.35 -24.77 -18.46
CA SER A 276 -15.38 -25.83 -18.11
C SER A 276 -14.17 -25.89 -19.05
N GLY A 277 -14.27 -25.28 -20.23
CA GLY A 277 -13.20 -25.09 -21.19
C GLY A 277 -12.56 -23.70 -21.22
N ILE A 278 -12.98 -22.72 -20.41
CA ILE A 278 -12.33 -21.39 -20.33
C ILE A 278 -11.45 -21.38 -19.09
N MET A 279 -10.13 -21.46 -19.31
CA MET A 279 -9.14 -21.27 -18.24
C MET A 279 -8.72 -19.80 -18.22
N VAL A 280 -9.07 -19.07 -17.16
CA VAL A 280 -8.51 -17.75 -16.86
C VAL A 280 -7.52 -17.96 -15.71
N THR A 281 -6.30 -17.42 -15.81
CA THR A 281 -5.31 -17.58 -14.73
C THR A 281 -4.43 -16.35 -14.61
N LEU A 282 -4.52 -15.66 -13.48
CA LEU A 282 -3.62 -14.58 -13.08
C LEU A 282 -2.27 -15.16 -12.66
N THR A 283 -1.35 -15.28 -13.62
CA THR A 283 0.00 -15.78 -13.35
C THR A 283 0.94 -14.69 -12.83
N ARG A 284 1.83 -15.04 -11.89
CA ARG A 284 2.98 -14.22 -11.47
C ARG A 284 4.21 -14.65 -12.28
N GLY A 285 4.59 -13.93 -13.34
CA GLY A 285 5.82 -14.24 -14.08
C GLY A 285 6.09 -13.37 -15.30
N SER A 286 7.37 -13.22 -15.66
CA SER A 286 8.00 -12.36 -16.68
C SER A 286 7.64 -12.65 -18.15
N ALA A 287 6.55 -13.38 -18.40
CA ALA A 287 6.01 -13.62 -19.74
C ALA A 287 4.75 -12.76 -19.93
N PRO A 288 4.47 -12.25 -21.15
CA PRO A 288 3.39 -11.30 -21.39
C PRO A 288 1.99 -11.94 -21.37
N SER A 289 1.69 -12.87 -20.47
CA SER A 289 0.45 -13.65 -20.51
C SER A 289 -0.18 -13.79 -19.12
N ILE A 290 -0.78 -12.70 -18.64
CA ILE A 290 -1.62 -12.67 -17.42
C ILE A 290 -3.00 -13.32 -17.69
N ILE A 291 -3.39 -13.52 -18.95
CA ILE A 291 -4.63 -14.22 -19.33
C ILE A 291 -4.26 -15.17 -20.48
N THR A 292 -4.48 -16.46 -20.30
CA THR A 292 -4.26 -17.47 -21.36
C THR A 292 -5.57 -18.20 -21.60
N PHE A 293 -6.30 -17.83 -22.65
CA PHE A 293 -7.46 -18.59 -23.09
C PHE A 293 -6.98 -19.90 -23.71
N ARG A 294 -7.31 -21.04 -23.09
CA ARG A 294 -7.18 -22.36 -23.71
C ARG A 294 -8.55 -22.99 -23.80
N GLN A 295 -9.12 -23.02 -24.99
CA GLN A 295 -10.26 -23.88 -25.30
C GLN A 295 -9.74 -25.33 -25.30
N ARG A 296 -10.34 -26.21 -24.51
CA ARG A 296 -10.14 -27.66 -24.71
C ARG A 296 -10.91 -28.04 -25.97
N GLU A 297 -10.21 -28.56 -26.98
CA GLU A 297 -10.80 -29.36 -28.05
C GLU A 297 -11.48 -30.61 -27.49
#